data_AF-A0A062IJR5-F1
#
_entry.id   AF-A0A062IJR5-F1
#
_cell.length_a   1.000
_cell.length_b   1.000
_cell.length_c   1.000
_cell.angle_alpha   90.00
_cell.angle_beta   90.00
_cell.angle_gamma   90.00
#
_symmetry.space_group_name_H-M   'P 1'
#
loop_
_entity.id
_entity.type
_entity.pdbx_description
1 polymer ?
#
loop_
_entity_poly.entity_id
_entity_poly.type
_entity_poly.pdbx_seq_one_letter_code
_entity_poly.pdbx_strand_id
1 'polypeptide(L)'
;MLFRFAKGRHVLNLPYKIAKRFEQDISAVCAAISCELDPHYIAHNVRIAFGGMAAIPKRAKYAEAILEGQQITAELIVHAQQALSQDYQPLDDGRASSAYRLQVAKNCLQRFYIEKILSQTITRVNDLIAMVEI
;
A
#
# COMPACT_ATOMS: atom_id res chain seq x y z
N MET A 1 -7.69 22.85 -7.17
CA MET A 1 -7.30 22.54 -5.77
C MET A 1 -5.79 22.40 -5.77
N LEU A 2 -5.05 23.42 -5.33
CA LEU A 2 -3.57 23.39 -5.28
C LEU A 2 -3.14 22.58 -4.05
N PHE A 3 -2.41 21.49 -4.26
CA PHE A 3 -1.70 20.79 -3.19
C PHE A 3 -0.58 21.72 -2.69
N ARG A 4 -0.80 22.39 -1.56
CA ARG A 4 0.28 23.07 -0.82
C ARG A 4 0.90 22.06 0.12
N PHE A 5 2.05 21.51 -0.27
CA PHE A 5 2.84 20.66 0.62
C PHE A 5 3.47 21.50 1.72
N ALA A 6 3.36 21.04 2.97
CA ALA A 6 4.09 21.66 4.07
C ALA A 6 5.60 21.48 3.82
N LYS A 7 6.38 22.52 4.11
CA LYS A 7 7.83 22.55 3.86
C LYS A 7 8.50 21.35 4.56
N GLY A 8 9.26 20.54 3.81
CA GLY A 8 9.96 19.37 4.34
C GLY A 8 9.21 18.04 4.30
N ARG A 9 7.96 18.02 3.80
CA ARG A 9 7.24 16.78 3.52
C ARG A 9 7.43 16.33 2.09
N HIS A 10 7.56 15.02 1.89
CA HIS A 10 7.60 14.42 0.56
C HIS A 10 6.38 13.53 0.33
N VAL A 11 5.84 13.58 -0.89
CA VAL A 11 4.69 12.77 -1.30
C VAL A 11 5.17 11.44 -1.82
N LEU A 12 4.58 10.38 -1.29
CA LEU A 12 4.76 9.02 -1.78
C LEU A 12 3.47 8.59 -2.49
N ASN A 13 3.60 8.05 -3.69
CA ASN A 13 2.51 7.43 -4.43
C ASN A 13 2.95 6.05 -4.89
N LEU A 14 2.28 5.00 -4.41
CA LEU A 14 2.68 3.62 -4.62
C LEU A 14 1.52 2.79 -5.17
N PRO A 15 1.59 2.43 -6.46
CA PRO A 15 0.69 1.45 -7.03
C PRO A 15 1.27 0.04 -6.89
N TYR A 16 0.41 -0.91 -6.49
CA TYR A 16 0.70 -2.34 -6.54
C TYR A 16 -0.39 -3.06 -7.31
N LYS A 17 -0.01 -3.85 -8.32
CA LYS A 17 -0.92 -4.74 -9.05
C LYS A 17 -0.51 -6.19 -8.78
N ILE A 18 -1.45 -6.97 -8.27
CA ILE A 18 -1.30 -8.41 -8.06
C ILE A 18 -2.29 -9.14 -8.96
N ALA A 19 -1.79 -10.03 -9.79
CA ALA A 19 -2.54 -10.86 -10.72
C ALA A 19 -1.81 -12.21 -10.90
N LYS A 20 -2.44 -13.17 -11.59
CA LYS A 20 -1.84 -14.49 -11.84
C LYS A 20 -0.74 -14.42 -12.91
N ARG A 21 -0.88 -13.52 -13.87
CA ARG A 21 0.10 -13.28 -14.95
C ARG A 21 0.58 -11.83 -14.90
N PHE A 22 1.82 -11.62 -15.32
CA PHE A 22 2.44 -10.30 -15.34
C PHE A 22 1.75 -9.36 -16.34
N GLU A 23 1.49 -9.86 -17.56
CA GLU A 23 0.85 -9.11 -18.63
C GLU A 23 -0.56 -9.62 -18.92
N GLN A 24 -1.39 -8.74 -19.50
CA GLN A 24 -2.75 -9.04 -19.98
C GLN A 24 -3.67 -9.74 -18.97
N ASP A 25 -3.51 -9.43 -17.68
CA ASP A 25 -4.31 -10.04 -16.61
C ASP A 25 -5.10 -9.01 -15.81
N ILE A 26 -6.32 -9.41 -15.43
CA ILE A 26 -7.17 -8.64 -14.54
C ILE A 26 -6.64 -8.80 -13.12
N SER A 27 -6.41 -7.68 -12.44
CA SER A 27 -5.89 -7.68 -11.07
C SER A 27 -6.80 -8.49 -10.13
N ALA A 28 -6.20 -9.39 -9.35
CA ALA A 28 -6.84 -9.92 -8.16
C ALA A 28 -6.95 -8.82 -7.11
N VAL A 29 -5.87 -8.07 -6.87
CA VAL A 29 -5.85 -6.89 -6.01
C VAL A 29 -5.05 -5.80 -6.71
N CYS A 30 -5.60 -4.58 -6.70
CA CYS A 30 -4.87 -3.37 -7.09
C CYS A 30 -4.87 -2.41 -5.90
N ALA A 31 -3.70 -2.05 -5.39
CA ALA A 31 -3.55 -1.12 -4.29
C ALA A 31 -3.01 0.21 -4.79
N ALA A 32 -3.53 1.32 -4.26
CA ALA A 32 -2.98 2.65 -4.41
C ALA A 32 -2.80 3.27 -3.02
N ILE A 33 -1.56 3.55 -2.65
CA ILE A 33 -1.20 4.18 -1.38
C ILE A 33 -0.60 5.55 -1.70
N SER A 34 -1.16 6.59 -1.10
CA SER A 34 -0.66 7.96 -1.18
C SER A 34 -0.52 8.53 0.24
N CYS A 35 0.64 9.07 0.58
CA CYS A 35 0.83 9.77 1.85
C CYS A 35 1.93 10.82 1.72
N GLU A 36 1.87 11.82 2.60
CA GLU A 36 2.96 12.75 2.85
C GLU A 36 3.73 12.27 4.08
N LEU A 37 5.04 12.13 3.97
CA LEU A 37 5.91 11.85 5.12
C LEU A 37 6.77 13.06 5.44
N ASP A 38 6.88 13.36 6.73
CA ASP A 38 7.85 14.33 7.25
C ASP A 38 9.22 13.66 7.51
N PRO A 39 10.26 14.42 7.92
CA PRO A 39 11.58 13.86 8.21
C PRO A 39 11.63 12.84 9.34
N HIS A 40 10.59 12.72 10.16
CA HIS A 40 10.49 11.76 11.26
C HIS A 40 9.60 10.56 10.90
N TYR A 41 9.20 10.42 9.63
CA TYR A 41 8.28 9.40 9.13
C TYR A 41 6.87 9.48 9.72
N ILE A 42 6.44 10.68 10.15
CA ILE A 42 5.05 10.94 10.52
C ILE A 42 4.22 11.08 9.24
N ALA A 43 3.16 10.30 9.15
CA ALA A 43 2.31 10.26 7.97
C ALA A 43 1.19 11.31 8.02
N HIS A 44 0.96 11.97 6.89
CA HIS A 44 -0.08 12.97 6.70
C HIS A 44 -0.81 12.72 5.38
N ASN A 45 -2.07 13.16 5.29
CA ASN A 45 -2.89 13.04 4.08
C ASN A 45 -2.92 11.61 3.53
N VAL A 46 -3.03 10.61 4.41
CA VAL A 46 -2.96 9.19 4.07
C VAL A 46 -4.21 8.79 3.29
N ARG A 47 -4.02 8.27 2.08
CA ARG A 47 -5.06 7.75 1.20
C ARG A 47 -4.66 6.36 0.73
N ILE A 48 -5.48 5.36 1.06
CA ILE A 48 -5.26 3.97 0.73
C ILE A 48 -6.54 3.47 0.07
N ALA A 49 -6.45 3.04 -1.18
CA ALA A 49 -7.56 2.48 -1.91
C ALA A 49 -7.20 1.13 -2.51
N PHE A 50 -8.18 0.23 -2.55
CA PHE A 50 -8.04 -1.07 -3.18
C PHE A 50 -9.12 -1.32 -4.23
N GLY A 51 -8.71 -1.83 -5.38
CA GLY A 51 -9.55 -2.48 -6.39
C GLY A 51 -9.48 -4.01 -6.24
N GLY A 52 -10.56 -4.70 -6.60
CA GLY A 52 -10.69 -6.15 -6.40
C GLY A 52 -11.02 -6.56 -4.96
N MET A 53 -11.26 -5.60 -4.06
CA MET A 53 -11.64 -5.82 -2.66
C MET A 53 -13.11 -5.50 -2.36
N ALA A 54 -13.80 -4.83 -3.29
CA ALA A 54 -15.20 -4.42 -3.23
C ALA A 54 -15.77 -4.30 -4.66
N ALA A 55 -17.07 -4.01 -4.79
CA ALA A 55 -17.74 -3.87 -6.10
C ALA A 55 -17.14 -2.76 -6.99
N ILE A 56 -16.64 -1.69 -6.37
CA ILE A 56 -15.90 -0.60 -7.00
C ILE A 56 -14.62 -0.33 -6.19
N PRO A 57 -13.60 0.35 -6.76
CA PRO A 57 -12.47 0.82 -5.97
C PRO A 57 -12.95 1.59 -4.74
N LYS A 58 -12.48 1.17 -3.56
CA LYS A 58 -12.93 1.71 -2.28
C LYS A 58 -11.71 2.07 -1.43
N ARG A 59 -11.85 3.12 -0.61
CA ARG A 59 -10.84 3.53 0.37
C ARG A 59 -10.88 2.68 1.64
N ALA A 60 -9.70 2.41 2.19
CA ALA A 60 -9.48 1.70 3.46
C ALA A 60 -9.46 2.71 4.61
N LYS A 61 -10.63 3.26 4.97
CA LYS A 61 -10.73 4.37 5.93
C LYS A 61 -10.25 3.99 7.33
N TYR A 62 -10.47 2.76 7.77
CA TYR A 62 -9.98 2.31 9.08
C TYR A 62 -8.46 2.19 9.09
N ALA A 63 -7.87 1.63 8.03
CA ALA A 63 -6.41 1.58 7.89
C ALA A 63 -5.78 2.99 7.75
N GLU A 64 -6.39 3.89 6.99
CA GLU A 64 -5.95 5.29 6.86
C GLU A 64 -5.95 6.00 8.22
N ALA A 65 -7.02 5.83 9.01
CA ALA A 65 -7.15 6.46 10.33
C ALA A 65 -6.08 6.00 11.33
N ILE A 66 -5.61 4.75 11.23
CA ILE A 66 -4.52 4.24 12.08
C ILE A 66 -3.19 4.91 11.73
N LEU A 67 -2.96 5.23 10.47
CA LEU A 67 -1.68 5.77 10.00
C LEU A 67 -1.63 7.30 10.08
N GLU A 68 -2.76 7.99 9.92
CA GLU A 68 -2.82 9.45 9.86
C GLU A 68 -2.30 10.09 11.18
N GLY A 69 -1.33 10.99 11.03
CA GLY A 69 -0.71 11.70 12.14
C GLY A 69 0.23 10.86 13.01
N GLN A 70 0.52 9.62 12.63
CA GLN A 70 1.37 8.71 13.38
C GLN A 70 2.72 8.51 12.70
N GLN A 71 3.75 8.25 13.50
CA GLN A 71 5.02 7.76 13.00
C GLN A 71 4.86 6.32 12.48
N ILE A 72 5.26 6.06 11.24
CA ILE A 72 5.12 4.71 10.67
C ILE A 72 6.14 3.76 11.31
N THR A 73 5.65 2.81 12.08
CA THR A 73 6.42 1.71 12.68
C THR A 73 5.92 0.35 12.20
N ALA A 74 6.70 -0.71 12.42
CA ALA A 74 6.29 -2.08 12.11
C ALA A 74 4.98 -2.47 12.83
N GLU A 75 4.84 -2.11 14.10
CA GLU A 75 3.63 -2.37 14.88
C GLU A 75 2.41 -1.63 14.32
N LEU A 76 2.58 -0.35 13.95
CA LEU A 76 1.50 0.44 13.37
C LEU A 76 1.01 -0.15 12.03
N ILE A 77 1.94 -0.69 11.23
CA ILE A 77 1.60 -1.39 9.99
C ILE A 77 0.79 -2.66 10.26
N VAL A 78 1.13 -3.43 11.30
CA VAL A 78 0.32 -4.59 11.72
C VAL A 78 -1.09 -4.17 12.13
N HIS A 79 -1.23 -3.07 12.88
CA HIS A 79 -2.55 -2.53 13.23
C HIS A 79 -3.34 -2.09 11.99
N ALA A 80 -2.71 -1.38 11.05
CA ALA A 80 -3.34 -0.99 9.79
C ALA A 80 -3.76 -2.21 8.94
N GLN A 81 -2.94 -3.26 8.91
CA GLN A 81 -3.28 -4.53 8.25
C GLN A 81 -4.51 -5.21 8.86
N GLN A 82 -4.61 -5.23 10.20
CA GLN A 82 -5.76 -5.81 10.89
C GLN A 82 -7.05 -5.04 10.56
N ALA A 83 -6.98 -3.71 10.52
CA ALA A 83 -8.10 -2.84 10.19
C ALA A 83 -8.67 -3.04 8.77
N LEU A 84 -7.88 -3.58 7.82
CA LEU A 84 -8.39 -3.92 6.49
C LEU A 84 -9.59 -4.89 6.53
N SER A 85 -9.72 -5.70 7.57
CA SER A 85 -10.86 -6.63 7.76
C SER A 85 -12.16 -5.88 8.12
N GLN A 86 -12.06 -4.65 8.62
CA GLN A 86 -13.21 -3.77 8.85
C GLN A 86 -13.55 -2.97 7.58
N ASP A 87 -12.55 -2.66 6.76
CA ASP A 87 -12.73 -1.96 5.50
C ASP A 87 -13.34 -2.83 4.40
N TYR A 88 -13.04 -4.13 4.38
CA TYR A 88 -13.34 -5.02 3.25
C TYR A 88 -13.90 -6.37 3.67
N GLN A 89 -14.86 -6.84 2.88
CA GLN A 89 -15.36 -8.23 2.86
C GLN A 89 -15.38 -8.68 1.38
N PRO A 90 -14.23 -9.08 0.81
CA PRO A 90 -14.14 -9.43 -0.60
C PRO A 90 -14.94 -10.70 -0.92
N LEU A 91 -15.32 -10.85 -2.18
CA LEU A 91 -15.93 -12.07 -2.69
C LEU A 91 -14.87 -13.07 -3.17
N ASP A 92 -15.23 -14.34 -3.18
CA ASP A 92 -14.52 -15.39 -3.89
C ASP A 92 -14.93 -15.41 -5.37
N ASP A 93 -13.96 -15.55 -6.28
CA ASP A 93 -14.22 -15.82 -7.70
C ASP A 93 -13.02 -16.50 -8.37
N GLY A 94 -13.11 -16.75 -9.69
CA GLY A 94 -12.06 -17.39 -10.47
C GLY A 94 -10.71 -16.64 -10.52
N ARG A 95 -10.66 -15.37 -10.10
CA ARG A 95 -9.43 -14.58 -10.03
C ARG A 95 -8.71 -14.83 -8.71
N ALA A 96 -9.42 -14.83 -7.59
CA ALA A 96 -8.86 -15.09 -6.26
C ALA A 96 -9.94 -15.31 -5.19
N SER A 97 -9.58 -16.05 -4.14
CA SER A 97 -10.41 -16.18 -2.94
C SER A 97 -10.41 -14.90 -2.09
N SER A 98 -11.45 -14.72 -1.29
CA SER A 98 -11.61 -13.61 -0.35
C SER A 98 -10.45 -13.55 0.65
N ALA A 99 -10.08 -14.69 1.22
CA ALA A 99 -8.96 -14.80 2.15
C ALA A 99 -7.63 -14.39 1.51
N TYR A 100 -7.37 -14.83 0.27
CA TYR A 100 -6.16 -14.45 -0.47
C TYR A 100 -6.13 -12.95 -0.76
N ARG A 101 -7.26 -12.37 -1.19
CA ARG A 101 -7.38 -10.93 -1.46
C ARG A 101 -7.05 -10.11 -0.21
N LEU A 102 -7.59 -10.47 0.95
CA LEU A 102 -7.26 -9.84 2.23
C LEU A 102 -5.78 -9.98 2.58
N GLN A 103 -5.20 -11.16 2.44
CA GLN A 103 -3.78 -11.38 2.75
C GLN A 103 -2.88 -10.54 1.84
N VAL A 104 -3.18 -10.48 0.54
CA VAL A 104 -2.42 -9.67 -0.42
C VAL A 104 -2.54 -8.18 -0.10
N ALA A 105 -3.73 -7.69 0.26
CA ALA A 105 -3.91 -6.30 0.65
C ALA A 105 -3.07 -5.94 1.88
N LYS A 106 -3.02 -6.82 2.89
CA LYS A 106 -2.13 -6.67 4.07
C LYS A 106 -0.65 -6.63 3.67
N ASN A 107 -0.25 -7.54 2.78
CA ASN A 107 1.12 -7.59 2.27
C ASN A 107 1.51 -6.33 1.46
N CYS A 108 0.56 -5.65 0.80
CA CYS A 108 0.83 -4.37 0.15
C CYS A 108 1.23 -3.29 1.16
N LEU A 109 0.60 -3.25 2.34
CA LEU A 109 1.01 -2.34 3.43
C LEU A 109 2.40 -2.71 3.99
N GLN A 110 2.69 -4.00 4.13
CA GLN A 110 4.02 -4.47 4.54
C GLN A 110 5.09 -4.03 3.54
N ARG A 111 4.80 -4.19 2.26
CA ARG A 111 5.72 -3.82 1.19
C ARG A 111 5.97 -2.31 1.17
N PHE A 112 4.93 -1.50 1.36
CA PHE A 112 5.07 -0.04 1.53
C PHE A 112 6.05 0.29 2.66
N TYR A 113 5.89 -0.34 3.83
CA TYR A 113 6.77 -0.14 4.98
C TYR A 113 8.24 -0.46 4.67
N ILE A 114 8.48 -1.63 4.06
CA ILE A 114 9.83 -2.05 3.68
C ILE A 114 10.43 -1.09 2.64
N GLU A 115 9.68 -0.76 1.59
CA GLU A 115 10.15 0.06 0.48
C GLU A 115 10.44 1.52 0.87
N LYS A 116 9.72 2.08 1.85
CA LYS A 116 9.75 3.53 2.13
C LYS A 116 10.23 3.93 3.50
N ILE A 117 10.10 3.07 4.49
CA ILE A 117 10.50 3.38 5.87
C ILE A 117 11.82 2.72 6.21
N LEU A 118 11.97 1.43 5.89
CA LEU A 118 13.24 0.75 6.12
C LEU A 118 14.31 1.20 5.13
N SER A 119 13.96 1.44 3.86
CA SER A 119 14.77 2.04 2.79
C SER A 119 16.19 1.50 2.56
N GLN A 120 16.60 0.43 3.24
CA GLN A 120 17.92 -0.20 3.17
C GLN A 120 17.91 -1.52 2.37
N THR A 121 16.77 -1.91 1.82
CA THR A 121 16.62 -3.20 1.14
C THR A 121 16.21 -3.00 -0.32
N ILE A 122 16.95 -3.61 -1.23
CA ILE A 122 16.56 -3.74 -2.63
C ILE A 122 15.34 -4.65 -2.67
N THR A 123 14.21 -4.12 -3.12
CA THR A 123 12.92 -4.84 -3.12
C THR A 123 12.41 -5.17 -4.52
N ARG A 124 13.12 -4.72 -5.56
CA ARG A 124 12.76 -4.94 -6.97
C ARG A 124 13.95 -5.46 -7.74
N VAL A 125 13.69 -6.39 -8.66
CA VAL A 125 14.72 -6.98 -9.52
C VAL A 125 15.37 -5.91 -10.39
N ASN A 126 14.60 -4.94 -10.90
CA ASN A 126 15.14 -3.85 -11.71
C ASN A 126 16.13 -2.98 -10.91
N ASP A 127 15.86 -2.76 -9.63
CA ASP A 127 16.75 -1.99 -8.75
C ASP A 127 18.07 -2.77 -8.51
N LEU A 128 18.01 -4.11 -8.48
CA LEU A 128 19.18 -4.97 -8.41
C LEU A 128 20.00 -4.95 -9.71
N ILE A 129 19.33 -5.08 -10.87
CA ILE A 129 19.99 -5.04 -12.19
C ILE A 129 20.75 -3.72 -12.36
N ALA A 130 20.12 -2.60 -12.00
CA ALA A 130 20.74 -1.27 -12.06
C ALA A 130 22.00 -1.13 -11.17
N MET A 131 22.16 -1.93 -10.11
CA MET A 131 23.35 -1.92 -9.26
C MET A 131 24.50 -2.79 -9.80
N VAL A 132 24.20 -3.78 -10.64
CA VAL A 132 25.20 -4.74 -11.16
C VAL A 132 25.72 -4.32 -12.54
N GLU A 133 24.97 -3.51 -13.28
CA GLU A 133 25.36 -2.99 -14.60
C GLU A 133 26.23 -1.71 -14.55
N ILE A 134 26.87 -1.42 -13.40
CA ILE A 134 27.82 -0.29 -13.22
C ILE A 134 29.26 -0.81 -13.18
#